data_AF-A0A267WJ25-F1
#
_entry.id   AF-A0A267WJ25-F1
#
_cell.length_a   1.000
_cell.length_b   1.000
_cell.length_c   1.000
_cell.angle_alpha   90.00
_cell.angle_beta   90.00
_cell.angle_gamma   90.00
#
_symmetry.space_group_name_H-M   'P 1'
#
loop_
_entity.id
_entity.type
_entity.pdbx_description
1 polymer ?
#
loop_
_entity_poly.entity_id
_entity_poly.type
_entity_poly.pdbx_seq_one_letter_code
_entity_poly.pdbx_strand_id
1 'polypeptide(L)' 'MKKILEEMIIKWHEDGITLEETARLVPQVPKAEIAAIIHQHDKETRL' A
#
# COMPACT_ATOMS: atom_id res chain seq x y z
N MET A 1 -6.88 1.77 9.24
CA MET A 1 -5.50 1.61 9.78
C MET A 1 -5.07 2.95 10.41
N LYS A 2 -3.83 3.12 10.92
CA LYS A 2 -3.35 4.50 11.19
C LYS A 2 -3.18 5.20 9.82
N LYS A 3 -3.73 6.40 9.63
CA LYS A 3 -3.61 7.15 8.35
C LYS A 3 -2.18 7.25 7.83
N ILE A 4 -1.21 7.45 8.73
CA ILE A 4 0.23 7.48 8.41
C ILE A 4 0.71 6.19 7.75
N LEU A 5 0.17 5.03 8.15
CA LEU A 5 0.58 3.73 7.60
C LEU A 5 0.01 3.52 6.19
N GLU A 6 -1.22 3.95 5.95
CA GLU A 6 -1.84 3.93 4.61
C GLU A 6 -1.07 4.86 3.66
N GLU A 7 -0.74 6.08 4.09
CA GLU A 7 0.09 7.03 3.33
C GLU A 7 1.49 6.47 3.02
N MET A 8 2.12 5.77 3.97
CA MET A 8 3.41 5.10 3.74
C MET A 8 3.31 3.96 2.71
N ILE A 9 2.25 3.14 2.79
CA ILE A 9 2.00 2.06 1.82
C ILE A 9 1.83 2.63 0.41
N ILE A 10 1.08 3.72 0.28
CA ILE A 10 0.89 4.42 -0.99
C ILE A 10 2.21 4.94 -1.53
N LYS A 11 3.00 5.64 -0.70
CA LYS A 11 4.30 6.18 -1.12
C LYS A 11 5.26 5.09 -1.59
N TRP A 12 5.33 3.96 -0.89
CA TRP A 12 6.16 2.83 -1.31
C TRP A 12 5.72 2.25 -2.66
N HIS A 13 4.41 2.14 -2.89
CA HIS A 13 3.88 1.72 -4.20
C HIS A 13 4.27 2.71 -5.31
N GLU A 14 4.18 4.01 -5.05
CA GLU A 14 4.63 5.06 -5.99
C GLU A 14 6.14 5.03 -6.25
N ASP A 15 6.94 4.68 -5.24
CA ASP A 15 8.38 4.47 -5.35
C ASP A 15 8.75 3.14 -6.08
N GLY A 16 7.75 2.36 -6.49
CA GLY A 16 7.93 1.11 -7.24
C GLY A 16 8.22 -0.12 -6.37
N ILE A 17 8.04 -0.02 -5.05
CA ILE A 17 8.18 -1.15 -4.13
C ILE A 17 7.00 -2.10 -4.32
N THR A 18 7.29 -3.38 -4.50
CA THR A 18 6.27 -4.39 -4.80
C THR A 18 5.40 -4.71 -3.57
N LEU A 19 4.20 -5.25 -3.81
CA LEU A 19 3.32 -5.75 -2.75
C LEU A 19 4.01 -6.76 -1.81
N GLU A 20 4.90 -7.60 -2.35
CA GLU A 20 5.68 -8.58 -1.59
C GLU A 20 6.67 -7.91 -0.64
N GLU A 21 7.36 -6.87 -1.11
CA GLU A 21 8.32 -6.10 -0.31
C GLU A 21 7.62 -5.27 0.74
N THR A 22 6.53 -4.60 0.38
CA THR A 22 5.70 -3.84 1.33
C THR A 22 5.17 -4.75 2.44
N ALA A 23 4.70 -5.96 2.13
CA ALA A 23 4.26 -6.92 3.13
C ALA A 23 5.38 -7.36 4.11
N ARG A 24 6.66 -7.30 3.70
CA ARG A 24 7.80 -7.54 4.60
C ARG A 24 8.10 -6.34 5.49
N LEU A 25 7.86 -5.12 5.01
CA LEU A 25 8.08 -3.88 5.78
C LEU A 25 7.00 -3.67 6.85
N VAL A 26 5.77 -4.13 6.59
CA VAL A 26 4.62 -4.00 7.50
C VAL A 26 3.99 -5.36 7.80
N PRO A 27 4.70 -6.28 8.48
CA PRO A 27 4.24 -7.65 8.70
C PRO A 27 2.97 -7.74 9.57
N GLN A 28 2.62 -6.68 10.31
CA GLN A 28 1.38 -6.62 11.07
C GLN A 28 0.14 -6.32 10.22
N VAL A 29 0.32 -5.93 8.95
CA VAL A 29 -0.78 -5.65 8.01
C VAL A 29 -0.94 -6.84 7.06
N PRO A 30 -2.14 -7.44 6.94
CA PRO A 30 -2.38 -8.50 5.98
C PRO A 30 -2.09 -8.04 4.54
N LYS A 31 -1.42 -8.89 3.75
CA LYS A 31 -1.10 -8.60 2.33
C LYS A 31 -2.34 -8.20 1.51
N ALA A 32 -3.50 -8.78 1.81
CA ALA A 32 -4.76 -8.43 1.15
C ALA A 32 -5.21 -6.99 1.44
N GLU A 33 -4.96 -6.47 2.64
CA GLU A 33 -5.29 -5.10 3.02
C GLU A 33 -4.36 -4.11 2.33
N ILE A 34 -3.06 -4.43 2.25
CA ILE A 34 -2.07 -3.64 1.47
C ILE A 34 -2.50 -3.57 -0.01
N ALA A 35 -2.89 -4.70 -0.59
CA ALA A 35 -3.36 -4.75 -1.98
C ALA A 35 -4.64 -3.92 -2.19
N ALA A 36 -5.56 -3.91 -1.22
CA ALA A 36 -6.77 -3.11 -1.29
C ALA A 36 -6.48 -1.60 -1.28
N ILE A 37 -5.53 -1.16 -0.44
CA ILE A 37 -5.08 0.24 -0.38
C ILE A 37 -4.48 0.68 -1.72
N ILE A 38 -3.55 -0.12 -2.25
CA ILE A 38 -2.90 0.15 -3.55
C ILE A 38 -3.94 0.22 -4.68
N HIS A 39 -4.86 -0.74 -4.74
CA HIS A 39 -5.90 -0.79 -5.77
C HIS A 39 -6.86 0.41 -5.70
N GLN A 40 -7.17 0.89 -4.49
CA GLN A 40 -7.99 2.08 -4.31
C GLN A 40 -7.25 3.34 -4.80
N HIS A 41 -5.96 3.49 -4.45
CA HIS A 41 -5.11 4.60 -4.90
C HIS A 41 -4.96 4.63 -6.43
N ASP A 42 -4.72 3.48 -7.06
CA ASP A 42 -4.60 3.37 -8.52
C ASP A 42 -5.90 3.73 -9.24
N LYS A 43 -7.06 3.43 -8.64
CA LYS A 43 -8.36 3.84 -9.19
C LYS A 43 -8.56 5.35 -9.11
N GLU A 44 -8.19 5.96 -7.99
CA GLU A 44 -8.33 7.41 -7.76
C GLU A 44 -7.36 8.22 -8.62
N THR A 45 -6.14 7.71 -8.84
CA THR A 45 -5.12 8.38 -9.66
C THR A 45 -5.37 8.26 -11.17
N ARG A 46 -6.17 7.27 -11.61
CA ARG A 46 -6.55 7.07 -13.02
C ARG A 46 -7.81 7.84 -13.46
N LEU A 47 -8.45 8.56 -12.54
CA LEU A 47 -9.58 9.47 -12.81
C LEU A 47 -9.08 10.90 -13.04
#